data_AF-A0A6G0VN63-F1
#
_entry.id   AF-A0A6G0VN63-F1
#
_cell.length_a   1.000
_cell.length_b   1.000
_cell.length_c   1.000
_cell.angle_alpha   90.00
_cell.angle_beta   90.00
_cell.angle_gamma   90.00
#
_symmetry.space_group_name_H-M   'P 1'
#
loop_
_entity.id
_entity.type
_entity.pdbx_description
1 polymer ?
#
loop_
_entity_poly.entity_id
_entity_poly.type
_entity_poly.pdbx_seq_one_letter_code
_entity_poly.pdbx_strand_id
1 'polypeptide(L)'
;DQTPLNFFHFPWKNGARSPKLLLLTVDEIESWRGLKDEKCYKPIDEKLGKRKRQTKYMDKCPEIERILKKPGMRSTKNVLIFNGNITTPVRHEKSTFIVNNTCAFDSVVFAIGISYTDHFNYKNYIDESNNRFLNFIKDLSCYGSTAKIYRQRAILLQEIFPIDTSIQKLKLINAECNVTKIINELLKDEPSNEEALICTSENCPRNSITRASPIIMFTMDEYRKLNKEGIKSLQDILKSYINSKLTICRMDSCGGETTLIRTLKNHLFIDVESYSPGEVFQCYLQELPEMLNLENKEFKLTAAIAHVPGHYITYVLRLSGSWEQHNDLEKKVKNVSAKNTLITHHIIMYVKLSNID
;
A
#
# COMPACT_ATOMS: atom_id res chain seq x y z
N ASP A 1 -14.89 -14.04 -52.25
CA ASP A 1 -15.92 -14.85 -51.57
C ASP A 1 -15.72 -14.70 -50.05
N GLN A 2 -16.20 -13.68 -49.32
CA GLN A 2 -17.55 -13.09 -49.21
C GLN A 2 -18.61 -14.19 -49.18
N THR A 3 -19.33 -14.52 -48.09
CA THR A 3 -19.97 -13.78 -46.97
C THR A 3 -20.62 -14.85 -46.02
N PRO A 4 -21.50 -14.57 -45.03
CA PRO A 4 -21.44 -13.65 -43.89
C PRO A 4 -22.00 -14.24 -42.55
N LEU A 5 -21.97 -13.37 -41.53
CA LEU A 5 -22.67 -13.38 -40.24
C LEU A 5 -24.17 -13.72 -40.29
N ASN A 6 -24.65 -14.44 -39.26
CA ASN A 6 -26.08 -14.54 -38.93
C ASN A 6 -26.43 -13.67 -37.72
N PHE A 7 -27.25 -12.65 -37.99
CA PHE A 7 -28.01 -11.85 -37.03
C PHE A 7 -29.24 -12.64 -36.56
N PHE A 8 -29.54 -12.60 -35.25
CA PHE A 8 -30.84 -13.05 -34.74
C PHE A 8 -31.85 -11.89 -34.73
N HIS A 9 -32.96 -12.14 -35.43
CA HIS A 9 -34.14 -11.31 -35.54
C HIS A 9 -35.02 -11.36 -34.28
N PHE A 10 -35.48 -10.20 -33.82
CA PHE A 10 -36.71 -10.04 -33.05
C PHE A 10 -37.94 -10.09 -33.99
N PRO A 11 -39.09 -10.64 -33.56
CA PRO A 11 -40.37 -10.39 -34.21
C PRO A 11 -41.11 -9.20 -33.59
N TRP A 12 -41.54 -8.30 -34.47
CA TRP A 12 -42.53 -7.24 -34.25
C TRP A 12 -43.94 -7.81 -33.98
N LYS A 13 -44.72 -7.12 -33.14
CA LYS A 13 -46.19 -7.06 -33.29
C LYS A 13 -46.67 -5.62 -33.21
N ASN A 14 -47.31 -5.22 -34.30
CA ASN A 14 -48.07 -3.98 -34.48
C ASN A 14 -49.43 -4.04 -33.77
N GLY A 15 -49.90 -2.88 -33.32
CA GLY A 15 -51.28 -2.68 -32.88
C GLY A 15 -51.59 -1.20 -32.64
N ALA A 16 -51.91 -0.48 -33.71
CA ALA A 16 -52.40 0.89 -33.65
C ALA A 16 -53.91 0.95 -33.37
N ARG A 17 -54.36 1.88 -32.51
CA ARG A 17 -55.66 2.58 -32.61
C ARG A 17 -55.53 4.01 -32.06
N SER A 18 -56.25 4.90 -32.73
CA SER A 18 -56.20 6.36 -32.78
C SER A 18 -56.96 7.07 -31.61
N PRO A 19 -56.88 8.41 -31.51
CA PRO A 19 -56.98 9.15 -30.25
C PRO A 19 -58.39 9.70 -29.95
N LYS A 20 -58.65 9.99 -28.67
CA LYS A 20 -59.70 10.91 -28.24
C LYS A 20 -59.11 12.04 -27.39
N LEU A 21 -59.30 13.26 -27.88
CA LEU A 21 -59.17 14.51 -27.15
C LEU A 21 -60.12 14.54 -25.94
N LEU A 22 -59.62 15.08 -24.83
CA LEU A 22 -60.42 15.86 -23.90
C LEU A 22 -59.50 16.93 -23.30
N LEU A 23 -59.80 18.19 -23.66
CA LEU A 23 -59.28 19.37 -23.00
C LEU A 23 -59.72 19.37 -21.53
N LEU A 24 -58.80 19.72 -20.64
CA LEU A 24 -59.07 20.61 -19.52
C LEU A 24 -57.78 21.35 -19.18
N THR A 25 -57.88 22.67 -19.33
CA THR A 25 -56.91 23.70 -18.97
C THR A 25 -56.84 23.89 -17.44
N VAL A 26 -55.69 24.34 -16.96
CA VAL A 26 -55.44 25.44 -16.01
C VAL A 26 -54.10 25.16 -15.31
N ASP A 27 -53.19 26.11 -15.47
CA ASP A 27 -51.87 26.17 -14.86
C ASP A 27 -51.95 26.15 -13.33
N GLU A 28 -51.37 25.14 -12.70
CA GLU A 28 -50.98 25.20 -11.29
C GLU A 28 -49.48 24.92 -11.17
N ILE A 29 -48.72 26.00 -11.24
CA ILE A 29 -47.28 26.03 -10.94
C ILE A 29 -47.11 25.86 -9.43
N GLU A 30 -46.45 24.77 -9.03
CA GLU A 30 -46.02 24.52 -7.65
C GLU A 30 -45.07 25.63 -7.16
N SER A 31 -45.49 26.34 -6.11
CA SER A 31 -44.73 27.42 -5.47
C SER A 31 -43.92 26.92 -4.27
N TRP A 32 -42.82 26.20 -4.52
CA TRP A 32 -41.90 25.72 -3.46
C TRP A 32 -40.85 26.74 -3.01
N ARG A 33 -41.04 28.04 -3.26
CA ARG A 33 -40.20 29.10 -2.70
C ARG A 33 -41.09 30.15 -2.06
N GLY A 34 -41.27 30.02 -0.74
CA GLY A 34 -42.05 30.94 0.08
C GLY A 34 -41.77 32.40 -0.25
N LEU A 35 -42.76 33.05 -0.84
CA LEU A 35 -42.78 34.48 -1.12
C LEU A 35 -44.21 35.00 -0.91
N LYS A 36 -44.43 35.52 0.29
CA LYS A 36 -45.45 36.50 0.71
C LYS A 36 -44.82 37.25 1.88
N ASP A 37 -44.76 38.57 1.98
CA ASP A 37 -45.51 39.65 1.35
C ASP A 37 -44.63 40.90 1.23
N GLU A 38 -44.90 41.69 0.21
CA GLU A 38 -44.45 43.07 0.10
C GLU A 38 -45.28 43.96 1.02
N LYS A 39 -44.72 44.43 2.16
CA LYS A 39 -45.01 45.76 2.74
C LYS A 39 -43.81 46.31 3.54
N CYS A 40 -43.13 47.27 2.91
CA CYS A 40 -42.64 48.54 3.45
C CYS A 40 -41.97 48.56 4.85
N TYR A 41 -40.64 48.75 4.94
CA TYR A 41 -39.97 49.63 5.92
C TYR A 41 -38.57 50.07 5.42
N LYS A 42 -38.20 51.30 5.79
CA LYS A 42 -37.16 52.21 5.25
C LYS A 42 -35.70 51.73 5.40
N PRO A 43 -34.74 52.28 4.63
CA PRO A 43 -33.33 51.95 4.78
C PRO A 43 -32.75 52.64 6.03
N ILE A 44 -32.22 51.84 6.96
CA ILE A 44 -31.31 52.33 8.01
C ILE A 44 -29.90 52.00 7.55
N ASP A 45 -29.13 53.05 7.34
CA ASP A 45 -27.72 53.01 7.07
C ASP A 45 -26.93 52.64 8.34
N GLU A 46 -25.73 52.12 8.12
CA GLU A 46 -24.61 52.00 9.06
C GLU A 46 -24.49 50.81 10.04
N LYS A 47 -23.53 49.94 9.69
CA LYS A 47 -22.46 49.37 10.55
C LYS A 47 -22.88 48.79 11.90
N LEU A 48 -23.43 47.58 11.89
CA LEU A 48 -23.26 46.62 12.98
C LEU A 48 -22.76 45.29 12.40
N GLY A 49 -21.53 44.92 12.81
CA GLY A 49 -20.85 43.72 12.33
C GLY A 49 -21.74 42.49 12.42
N LYS A 50 -22.01 41.85 11.28
CA LYS A 50 -22.69 40.56 11.22
C LYS A 50 -21.85 39.54 11.98
N ARG A 51 -22.15 39.31 13.27
CA ARG A 51 -21.71 38.10 13.96
C ARG A 51 -22.21 36.92 13.12
N LYS A 52 -21.29 36.16 12.53
CA LYS A 52 -21.62 34.88 11.89
C LYS A 52 -22.42 34.07 12.92
N ARG A 53 -23.67 33.72 12.60
CA ARG A 53 -24.43 32.74 13.39
C ARG A 53 -23.59 31.46 13.41
N GLN A 54 -23.00 31.13 14.55
CA GLN A 54 -22.48 29.78 14.78
C GLN A 54 -23.69 28.86 14.73
N THR A 55 -23.79 28.06 13.67
CA THR A 55 -24.75 26.97 13.65
C THR A 55 -24.30 25.99 14.74
N LYS A 56 -25.22 25.66 15.66
CA LYS A 56 -25.02 24.75 16.81
C LYS A 56 -24.50 23.34 16.42
N TYR A 57 -24.39 23.08 15.12
CA TYR A 57 -23.96 21.84 14.50
C TYR A 57 -22.54 21.89 13.90
N MET A 58 -21.81 23.00 14.07
CA MET A 58 -20.43 23.17 13.56
C MET A 58 -19.35 23.00 14.64
N ASP A 59 -19.75 22.86 15.90
CA ASP A 59 -18.80 22.51 16.96
C ASP A 59 -18.42 21.04 16.80
N LYS A 60 -17.12 20.76 16.75
CA LYS A 60 -16.58 19.40 16.67
C LYS A 60 -17.13 18.58 17.83
N CYS A 61 -18.09 17.71 17.56
CA CYS A 61 -18.65 16.83 18.56
C CYS A 61 -17.55 15.85 19.02
N PRO A 62 -17.10 15.92 20.28
CA PRO A 62 -16.02 15.08 20.78
C PRO A 62 -16.38 13.59 20.68
N GLU A 63 -17.67 13.26 20.77
CA GLU A 63 -18.23 11.92 20.58
C GLU A 63 -17.95 11.40 19.16
N ILE A 64 -18.20 12.22 18.13
CA ILE A 64 -17.94 11.86 16.72
C ILE A 64 -16.44 11.77 16.47
N GLU A 65 -15.63 12.66 17.03
CA GLU A 65 -14.18 12.53 16.95
C GLU A 65 -13.67 11.26 17.64
N ARG A 66 -14.22 10.87 18.80
CA ARG A 66 -13.90 9.59 19.45
C ARG A 66 -14.27 8.41 18.57
N ILE A 67 -15.44 8.45 17.93
CA ILE A 67 -15.93 7.40 17.02
C ILE A 67 -15.04 7.30 15.77
N LEU A 68 -14.67 8.42 15.15
CA LEU A 68 -13.79 8.45 13.97
C LEU A 68 -12.32 8.10 14.29
N LYS A 69 -11.89 8.30 15.54
CA LYS A 69 -10.57 7.91 16.05
C LYS A 69 -10.52 6.46 16.53
N LYS A 70 -11.64 5.73 16.61
CA LYS A 70 -11.62 4.29 16.92
C LYS A 70 -10.90 3.51 15.81
N PRO A 71 -9.86 2.75 16.13
CA PRO A 71 -9.29 1.76 15.22
C PRO A 71 -10.42 0.79 14.81
N GLY A 72 -10.64 0.62 13.51
CA GLY A 72 -11.70 -0.26 12.97
C GLY A 72 -12.94 0.41 12.37
N MET A 73 -13.11 1.74 12.47
CA MET A 73 -14.20 2.46 11.76
C MET A 73 -13.77 3.16 10.46
N ARG A 74 -12.46 3.23 10.16
CA ARG A 74 -12.01 3.71 8.85
C ARG A 74 -12.27 2.63 7.80
N SER A 75 -13.01 3.00 6.77
CA SER A 75 -13.28 2.13 5.63
C SER A 75 -11.95 1.70 4.98
N THR A 76 -11.71 0.39 4.91
CA THR A 76 -10.55 -0.22 4.19
C THR A 76 -10.51 0.17 2.71
N LYS A 77 -11.62 0.68 2.15
CA LYS A 77 -11.66 1.29 0.81
C LYS A 77 -10.70 2.46 0.63
N ASN A 78 -10.17 3.04 1.71
CA ASN A 78 -9.24 4.15 1.60
C ASN A 78 -7.86 3.72 1.08
N VAL A 79 -7.42 2.47 1.32
CA VAL A 79 -6.12 2.00 0.82
C VAL A 79 -6.21 1.42 -0.60
N LEU A 80 -7.40 1.44 -1.22
CA LEU A 80 -7.57 0.96 -2.59
C LEU A 80 -6.86 1.91 -3.58
N ILE A 81 -5.98 1.37 -4.42
CA ILE A 81 -5.34 2.06 -5.55
C ILE A 81 -5.39 1.14 -6.78
N PHE A 82 -5.60 1.72 -7.96
CA PHE A 82 -5.72 0.96 -9.22
C PHE A 82 -4.41 0.92 -9.99
N ASN A 83 -4.17 -0.19 -10.69
CA ASN A 83 -2.98 -0.37 -11.51
C ASN A 83 -2.83 0.75 -12.54
N GLY A 84 -1.60 1.17 -12.77
CA GLY A 84 -1.22 2.17 -13.77
C GLY A 84 -1.87 1.95 -15.14
N ASN A 85 -1.88 0.70 -15.60
CA ASN A 85 -2.41 0.29 -16.90
C ASN A 85 -3.92 0.57 -17.08
N ILE A 86 -4.68 0.67 -15.99
CA ILE A 86 -6.13 0.95 -16.02
C ILE A 86 -6.47 2.35 -15.49
N THR A 87 -5.47 3.13 -15.09
CA THR A 87 -5.68 4.47 -14.56
C THR A 87 -5.61 5.53 -15.66
N THR A 88 -6.26 6.67 -15.40
CA THR A 88 -6.24 7.78 -16.35
C THR A 88 -4.91 8.54 -16.27
N PRO A 89 -4.43 9.10 -17.38
CA PRO A 89 -3.22 9.91 -17.39
C PRO A 89 -3.30 11.08 -16.41
N VAL A 90 -2.19 11.37 -15.71
CA VAL A 90 -2.15 12.39 -14.67
C VAL A 90 -1.41 13.62 -15.16
N ARG A 91 -2.00 14.81 -14.99
CA ARG A 91 -1.30 16.07 -15.25
C ARG A 91 -0.46 16.50 -14.05
N HIS A 92 0.80 16.78 -14.30
CA HIS A 92 1.73 17.38 -13.35
C HIS A 92 2.63 18.38 -14.09
N GLU A 93 2.69 19.60 -13.55
CA GLU A 93 3.33 20.74 -14.18
C GLU A 93 2.79 20.98 -15.61
N LYS A 94 3.67 20.96 -16.62
CA LYS A 94 3.34 21.15 -18.04
C LYS A 94 3.30 19.83 -18.84
N SER A 95 3.36 18.69 -18.15
CA SER A 95 3.39 17.36 -18.77
C SER A 95 2.23 16.48 -18.30
N THR A 96 1.84 15.55 -19.17
CA THR A 96 0.91 14.48 -18.84
C THR A 96 1.71 13.20 -18.64
N PHE A 97 1.51 12.53 -17.52
CA PHE A 97 2.19 11.29 -17.17
C PHE A 97 1.25 10.10 -17.41
N ILE A 98 1.77 9.09 -18.09
CA ILE A 98 1.19 7.75 -18.17
C ILE A 98 2.14 6.83 -17.43
N VAL A 99 1.62 6.09 -16.46
CA VAL A 99 2.41 5.18 -15.63
C VAL A 99 1.83 3.79 -15.83
N ASN A 100 2.66 2.86 -16.26
CA ASN A 100 2.27 1.49 -16.58
C ASN A 100 2.96 0.49 -15.63
N ASN A 101 2.40 -0.72 -15.53
CA ASN A 101 2.98 -1.87 -14.83
C ASN A 101 3.35 -1.60 -13.36
N THR A 102 2.44 -0.95 -12.62
CA THR A 102 2.69 -0.52 -11.22
C THR A 102 2.44 -1.60 -10.17
N CYS A 103 2.20 -2.86 -10.56
CA CYS A 103 1.72 -3.90 -9.64
C CYS A 103 2.67 -4.17 -8.47
N ALA A 104 3.99 -4.15 -8.70
CA ALA A 104 5.00 -4.26 -7.65
C ALA A 104 4.90 -3.10 -6.64
N PHE A 105 4.76 -1.87 -7.14
CA PHE A 105 4.60 -0.67 -6.30
C PHE A 105 3.30 -0.73 -5.50
N ASP A 106 2.18 -0.98 -6.17
CA ASP A 106 0.85 -1.00 -5.55
C ASP A 106 0.77 -2.12 -4.49
N SER A 107 1.48 -3.25 -4.68
CA SER A 107 1.55 -4.33 -3.69
C SER A 107 2.23 -3.91 -2.38
N VAL A 108 3.37 -3.20 -2.45
CA VAL A 108 4.03 -2.67 -1.24
C VAL A 108 3.14 -1.64 -0.54
N VAL A 109 2.44 -0.81 -1.32
CA VAL A 109 1.49 0.17 -0.80
C VAL A 109 0.36 -0.50 -0.02
N PHE A 110 -0.23 -1.60 -0.53
CA PHE A 110 -1.24 -2.34 0.20
C PHE A 110 -0.69 -2.94 1.50
N ALA A 111 0.48 -3.58 1.44
CA ALA A 111 1.10 -4.19 2.62
C ALA A 111 1.32 -3.17 3.75
N ILE A 112 1.92 -2.03 3.44
CA ILE A 112 2.22 -0.99 4.44
C ILE A 112 0.96 -0.22 4.83
N GLY A 113 0.11 0.18 3.88
CA GLY A 113 -1.05 1.03 4.15
C GLY A 113 -2.10 0.34 5.02
N ILE A 114 -2.28 -0.97 4.85
CA ILE A 114 -3.13 -1.72 5.76
C ILE A 114 -2.46 -1.91 7.12
N SER A 115 -1.16 -2.25 7.16
CA SER A 115 -0.41 -2.35 8.41
C SER A 115 -0.47 -1.04 9.23
N TYR A 116 -0.36 0.11 8.56
CA TYR A 116 -0.51 1.46 9.12
C TYR A 116 -1.91 1.70 9.71
N THR A 117 -2.94 1.15 9.07
CA THR A 117 -4.32 1.31 9.55
C THR A 117 -4.61 0.44 10.77
N ASP A 118 -4.02 -0.75 10.81
CA ASP A 118 -4.32 -1.79 11.79
C ASP A 118 -3.42 -1.71 13.04
N HIS A 119 -2.14 -1.37 12.90
CA HIS A 119 -1.19 -1.42 14.02
C HIS A 119 -0.82 0.00 14.50
N PHE A 120 -1.28 0.36 15.70
CA PHE A 120 -1.08 1.71 16.27
C PHE A 120 0.39 2.12 16.42
N ASN A 121 1.27 1.21 16.86
CA ASN A 121 2.69 1.56 17.01
C ASN A 121 3.36 1.79 15.66
N TYR A 122 3.03 0.93 14.69
CA TYR A 122 3.53 1.09 13.32
C TYR A 122 2.99 2.36 12.67
N LYS A 123 1.75 2.72 12.98
CA LYS A 123 1.16 4.01 12.62
C LYS A 123 1.96 5.18 13.17
N ASN A 124 2.27 5.20 14.46
CA ASN A 124 3.02 6.30 15.07
C ASN A 124 4.41 6.45 14.44
N TYR A 125 5.09 5.31 14.22
CA TYR A 125 6.36 5.28 13.51
C TYR A 125 6.26 5.90 12.10
N ILE A 126 5.26 5.51 11.30
CA ILE A 126 5.02 6.12 9.98
C ILE A 126 4.64 7.61 10.10
N ASP A 127 3.86 7.98 11.12
CA ASP A 127 3.41 9.35 11.32
C ASP A 127 4.58 10.30 11.64
N GLU A 128 5.66 9.79 12.24
CA GLU A 128 6.90 10.49 12.58
C GLU A 128 7.96 10.46 11.45
N SER A 129 7.76 9.61 10.45
CA SER A 129 8.72 9.43 9.35
C SER A 129 8.74 10.60 8.36
N ASN A 130 9.93 10.99 7.93
CA ASN A 130 10.13 11.94 6.83
C ASN A 130 10.22 11.25 5.45
N ASN A 131 10.13 9.92 5.40
CA ASN A 131 10.21 9.17 4.16
C ASN A 131 9.02 9.52 3.26
N ARG A 132 9.31 9.90 2.00
CA ARG A 132 8.28 10.37 1.05
C ARG A 132 7.29 9.30 0.67
N PHE A 133 7.72 8.03 0.60
CA PHE A 133 6.85 6.91 0.30
C PHE A 133 5.92 6.57 1.47
N LEU A 134 6.43 6.56 2.71
CA LEU A 134 5.59 6.38 3.90
C LEU A 134 4.58 7.53 4.06
N ASN A 135 4.97 8.76 3.76
CA ASN A 135 4.05 9.91 3.73
C ASN A 135 2.97 9.78 2.64
N PHE A 136 3.32 9.24 1.45
CA PHE A 136 2.35 8.91 0.42
C PHE A 136 1.33 7.86 0.91
N ILE A 137 1.79 6.81 1.59
CA ILE A 137 0.92 5.75 2.15
C ILE A 137 0.00 6.30 3.23
N LYS A 138 0.51 7.18 4.10
CA LYS A 138 -0.28 7.92 5.09
C LYS A 138 -1.38 8.74 4.43
N ASP A 139 -1.04 9.52 3.40
CA ASP A 139 -2.00 10.31 2.63
C ASP A 139 -3.07 9.40 2.00
N LEU A 140 -2.67 8.31 1.35
CA LEU A 140 -3.61 7.33 0.77
C LEU A 140 -4.55 6.76 1.83
N SER A 141 -4.01 6.29 2.95
CA SER A 141 -4.79 5.67 4.04
C SER A 141 -5.77 6.64 4.69
N CYS A 142 -5.44 7.94 4.72
CA CYS A 142 -6.30 8.98 5.26
C CYS A 142 -7.36 9.48 4.28
N TYR A 143 -7.02 9.65 2.99
CA TYR A 143 -7.84 10.37 2.03
C TYR A 143 -8.43 9.51 0.91
N GLY A 144 -7.98 8.26 0.75
CA GLY A 144 -8.42 7.42 -0.35
C GLY A 144 -7.71 7.68 -1.68
N SER A 145 -8.05 6.87 -2.68
CA SER A 145 -7.68 7.08 -4.07
C SER A 145 -8.22 8.42 -4.60
N THR A 146 -7.35 9.42 -4.72
CA THR A 146 -7.67 10.73 -5.31
C THR A 146 -6.72 11.07 -6.44
N ALA A 147 -7.06 12.04 -7.30
CA ALA A 147 -6.15 12.52 -8.34
C ALA A 147 -4.80 13.04 -7.76
N LYS A 148 -4.79 13.51 -6.50
CA LYS A 148 -3.56 13.90 -5.79
C LYS A 148 -2.68 12.69 -5.52
N ILE A 149 -3.25 11.58 -5.04
CA ILE A 149 -2.52 10.32 -4.82
C ILE A 149 -1.91 9.82 -6.13
N TYR A 150 -2.67 9.74 -7.21
CA TYR A 150 -2.14 9.27 -8.49
C TYR A 150 -1.01 10.16 -9.03
N ARG A 151 -1.06 11.48 -8.76
CA ARG A 151 0.05 12.39 -9.04
C ARG A 151 1.28 12.11 -8.18
N GLN A 152 1.10 11.94 -6.87
CA GLN A 152 2.21 11.59 -5.98
C GLN A 152 2.85 10.26 -6.36
N ARG A 153 2.07 9.25 -6.76
CA ARG A 153 2.57 7.98 -7.28
C ARG A 153 3.47 8.19 -8.51
N ALA A 154 3.03 8.98 -9.49
CA ALA A 154 3.84 9.29 -10.67
C ALA A 154 5.16 9.98 -10.31
N ILE A 155 5.12 10.90 -9.32
CA ILE A 155 6.31 11.61 -8.82
C ILE A 155 7.29 10.67 -8.08
N LEU A 156 6.79 9.66 -7.36
CA LEU A 156 7.65 8.66 -6.73
C LEU A 156 8.30 7.74 -7.78
N LEU A 157 7.51 7.30 -8.77
CA LEU A 157 8.00 6.35 -9.77
C LEU A 157 8.97 7.00 -10.78
N GLN A 158 8.83 8.29 -11.10
CA GLN A 158 9.80 8.98 -11.97
C GLN A 158 11.21 9.06 -11.36
N GLU A 159 11.36 8.88 -10.04
CA GLU A 159 12.67 8.90 -9.37
C GLU A 159 13.40 7.55 -9.49
N ILE A 160 12.65 6.47 -9.76
CA ILE A 160 13.16 5.10 -9.82
C ILE A 160 13.30 4.61 -11.26
N PHE A 161 12.43 5.09 -12.16
CA PHE A 161 12.28 4.58 -13.51
C PHE A 161 12.59 5.65 -14.56
N PRO A 162 13.22 5.26 -15.68
CA PRO A 162 13.44 6.18 -16.79
C PRO A 162 12.11 6.67 -17.37
N ILE A 163 12.12 7.91 -17.84
CA ILE A 163 10.96 8.54 -18.48
C ILE A 163 11.18 8.50 -19.99
N ASP A 164 10.25 7.89 -20.71
CA ASP A 164 10.17 8.02 -22.16
C ASP A 164 9.45 9.34 -22.52
N THR A 165 10.13 10.16 -23.32
CA THR A 165 9.67 11.48 -23.79
C THR A 165 9.52 11.54 -25.31
N SER A 166 9.30 10.41 -25.97
CA SER A 166 9.12 10.29 -27.42
C SER A 166 8.03 11.20 -27.99
N ILE A 167 7.01 11.54 -27.19
CA ILE A 167 5.91 12.43 -27.57
C ILE A 167 5.99 13.73 -26.73
N GLN A 168 5.96 14.88 -27.40
CA GLN A 168 6.04 16.18 -26.74
C GLN A 168 4.90 16.35 -25.71
N LYS A 169 5.26 16.75 -24.48
CA LYS A 169 4.37 16.92 -23.30
C LYS A 169 3.75 15.63 -22.73
N LEU A 170 4.03 14.47 -23.31
CA LEU A 170 3.65 13.17 -22.76
C LEU A 170 4.90 12.51 -22.16
N LYS A 171 4.78 12.02 -20.94
CA LYS A 171 5.86 11.32 -20.22
C LYS A 171 5.35 9.93 -19.89
N LEU A 172 6.01 8.91 -20.42
CA LEU A 172 5.67 7.52 -20.17
C LEU A 172 6.66 6.92 -19.16
N ILE A 173 6.13 6.28 -18.12
CA ILE A 173 6.92 5.57 -17.12
C ILE A 173 6.47 4.11 -17.14
N ASN A 174 7.36 3.21 -17.53
CA ASN A 174 7.16 1.78 -17.33
C ASN A 174 7.74 1.38 -15.97
N ALA A 175 6.88 1.07 -15.00
CA ALA A 175 7.27 0.70 -13.63
C ALA A 175 7.40 -0.81 -13.42
N GLU A 176 7.49 -1.59 -14.50
CA GLU A 176 7.71 -3.04 -14.45
C GLU A 176 9.00 -3.36 -13.69
N CYS A 177 8.87 -4.09 -12.59
CA CYS A 177 9.99 -4.48 -11.75
C CYS A 177 9.62 -5.60 -10.77
N ASN A 178 10.63 -6.09 -10.08
CA ASN A 178 10.49 -6.90 -8.88
C ASN A 178 10.15 -6.01 -7.67
N VAL A 179 9.27 -6.50 -6.79
CA VAL A 179 8.90 -5.85 -5.52
C VAL A 179 10.11 -5.47 -4.65
N THR A 180 11.18 -6.28 -4.67
CA THR A 180 12.46 -6.03 -3.99
C THR A 180 13.09 -4.71 -4.45
N LYS A 181 12.97 -4.34 -5.74
CA LYS A 181 13.45 -3.05 -6.24
C LYS A 181 12.67 -1.88 -5.62
N ILE A 182 11.35 -1.99 -5.52
CA ILE A 182 10.51 -0.94 -4.92
C ILE A 182 10.90 -0.73 -3.45
N ILE A 183 11.02 -1.80 -2.68
CA ILE A 183 11.35 -1.71 -1.25
C ILE A 183 12.75 -1.11 -1.07
N ASN A 184 13.76 -1.57 -1.81
CA ASN A 184 15.12 -1.06 -1.69
C ASN A 184 15.24 0.44 -2.05
N GLU A 185 14.54 0.90 -3.09
CA GLU A 185 14.63 2.29 -3.54
C GLU A 185 13.81 3.25 -2.66
N LEU A 186 12.61 2.83 -2.24
CA LEU A 186 11.68 3.71 -1.51
C LEU A 186 11.83 3.67 0.02
N LEU A 187 12.41 2.61 0.58
CA LEU A 187 12.58 2.43 2.02
C LEU A 187 14.05 2.39 2.47
N LYS A 188 14.99 2.87 1.65
CA LYS A 188 16.42 2.97 2.00
C LYS A 188 16.71 3.63 3.35
N ASP A 189 15.92 4.66 3.70
CA ASP A 189 16.07 5.42 4.94
C ASP A 189 15.20 4.87 6.08
N GLU A 190 14.43 3.81 5.82
CA GLU A 190 13.52 3.15 6.75
C GLU A 190 13.76 1.63 6.69
N PRO A 191 14.93 1.15 7.17
CA PRO A 191 15.37 -0.21 6.93
C PRO A 191 14.64 -1.26 7.78
N SER A 192 14.65 -2.51 7.33
CA SER A 192 14.24 -3.67 8.15
C SER A 192 15.28 -4.05 9.19
N ASN A 193 16.56 -3.87 8.87
CA ASN A 193 17.65 -4.12 9.79
C ASN A 193 18.86 -3.21 9.55
N GLU A 194 19.65 -3.04 10.60
CA GLU A 194 20.99 -2.48 10.53
C GLU A 194 22.02 -3.55 10.89
N GLU A 195 23.15 -3.54 10.20
CA GLU A 195 24.30 -4.40 10.41
C GLU A 195 25.48 -3.56 10.88
N ALA A 196 26.06 -3.89 12.03
CA ALA A 196 27.31 -3.33 12.50
C ALA A 196 28.43 -4.37 12.32
N LEU A 197 29.47 -4.00 11.58
CA LEU A 197 30.70 -4.76 11.43
C LEU A 197 31.79 -4.10 12.25
N ILE A 198 32.24 -4.77 13.31
CA ILE A 198 33.24 -4.24 14.25
C ILE A 198 34.49 -5.09 14.14
N CYS A 199 35.62 -4.49 13.78
CA CYS A 199 36.90 -5.17 13.72
C CYS A 199 37.65 -5.07 15.05
N THR A 200 38.30 -6.16 15.43
CA THR A 200 39.20 -6.23 16.60
C THR A 200 40.49 -5.42 16.44
N SER A 201 40.92 -5.15 15.20
CA SER A 201 42.11 -4.33 14.93
C SER A 201 41.72 -2.85 14.88
N GLU A 202 42.22 -2.07 15.83
CA GLU A 202 41.97 -0.62 15.91
C GLU A 202 42.52 0.14 14.70
N ASN A 203 43.62 -0.36 14.13
CA ASN A 203 44.26 0.20 12.95
C ASN A 203 43.58 -0.21 11.64
N CYS A 204 42.48 -0.97 11.70
CA CYS A 204 41.72 -1.29 10.51
C CYS A 204 41.02 -0.03 9.96
N PRO A 205 41.20 0.32 8.67
CA PRO A 205 40.47 1.44 8.05
C PRO A 205 38.94 1.27 8.07
N ARG A 206 38.47 0.05 8.36
CA ARG A 206 37.07 -0.34 8.48
C ARG A 206 36.78 -0.93 9.86
N ASN A 207 37.36 -0.33 10.91
CA ASN A 207 37.23 -0.81 12.29
C ASN A 207 35.76 -0.82 12.78
N SER A 208 34.91 0.06 12.25
CA SER A 208 33.47 0.06 12.47
C SER A 208 32.74 0.52 11.22
N ILE A 209 31.86 -0.32 10.70
CA ILE A 209 30.97 0.01 9.58
C ILE A 209 29.54 -0.35 9.96
N THR A 210 28.62 0.58 9.72
CA THR A 210 27.18 0.31 9.79
C THR A 210 26.57 0.29 8.40
N ARG A 211 25.70 -0.67 8.14
CA ARG A 211 24.91 -0.78 6.90
C ARG A 211 23.45 -0.97 7.25
N ALA A 212 22.57 -0.31 6.50
CA ALA A 212 21.13 -0.47 6.63
C ALA A 212 20.61 -1.25 5.42
N SER A 213 19.66 -2.17 5.65
CA SER A 213 18.98 -2.88 4.57
C SER A 213 17.46 -2.81 4.76
N PRO A 214 16.71 -2.33 3.75
CA PRO A 214 15.25 -2.37 3.73
C PRO A 214 14.68 -3.79 3.71
N ILE A 215 15.47 -4.78 3.28
CA ILE A 215 15.05 -6.16 3.09
C ILE A 215 16.00 -7.12 3.82
N ILE A 216 15.43 -8.13 4.45
CA ILE A 216 16.16 -9.29 4.95
C ILE A 216 16.20 -10.33 3.84
N MET A 217 17.40 -10.56 3.31
CA MET A 217 17.68 -11.60 2.32
C MET A 217 18.38 -12.77 2.99
N PHE A 218 17.97 -13.99 2.65
CA PHE A 218 18.60 -15.20 3.17
C PHE A 218 19.85 -15.59 2.38
N THR A 219 20.73 -16.32 3.05
CA THR A 219 21.84 -17.02 2.40
C THR A 219 21.31 -18.26 1.67
N MET A 220 22.11 -18.83 0.76
CA MET A 220 21.72 -20.05 0.03
C MET A 220 21.38 -21.22 0.96
N ASP A 221 22.07 -21.36 2.08
CA ASP A 221 21.80 -22.45 3.03
C ASP A 221 20.51 -22.21 3.82
N GLU A 222 20.20 -20.96 4.14
CA GLU A 222 18.93 -20.58 4.76
C GLU A 222 17.75 -20.80 3.79
N TYR A 223 17.90 -20.49 2.49
CA TYR A 223 16.90 -20.84 1.47
C TYR A 223 16.71 -22.35 1.31
N ARG A 224 17.80 -23.12 1.30
CA ARG A 224 17.70 -24.60 1.27
C ARG A 224 16.95 -25.14 2.48
N LYS A 225 17.21 -24.56 3.66
CA LYS A 225 16.48 -24.91 4.89
C LYS A 225 14.99 -24.56 4.74
N LEU A 226 14.67 -23.37 4.23
CA LEU A 226 13.29 -22.94 3.98
C LEU A 226 12.57 -23.87 2.99
N ASN A 227 13.21 -24.26 1.89
CA ASN A 227 12.65 -25.18 0.90
C ASN A 227 12.45 -26.60 1.46
N LYS A 228 13.36 -27.07 2.32
CA LYS A 228 13.31 -28.42 2.90
C LYS A 228 12.32 -28.54 4.04
N GLU A 229 12.30 -27.58 4.96
CA GLU A 229 11.53 -27.61 6.20
C GLU A 229 10.21 -26.80 6.10
N GLY A 230 10.05 -26.04 5.03
CA GLY A 230 8.91 -25.15 4.81
C GLY A 230 8.99 -23.87 5.63
N ILE A 231 7.93 -23.05 5.53
CA ILE A 231 7.84 -21.75 6.22
C ILE A 231 7.93 -21.85 7.75
N LYS A 232 7.65 -23.03 8.32
CA LYS A 232 7.77 -23.29 9.77
C LYS A 232 9.18 -23.03 10.30
N SER A 233 10.20 -23.19 9.45
CA SER A 233 11.61 -22.93 9.78
C SER A 233 11.97 -21.44 9.85
N LEU A 234 11.08 -20.53 9.42
CA LEU A 234 11.34 -19.09 9.32
C LEU A 234 11.82 -18.48 10.65
N GLN A 235 11.19 -18.85 11.76
CA GLN A 235 11.55 -18.39 13.10
C GLN A 235 13.00 -18.76 13.48
N ASP A 236 13.43 -19.97 13.13
CA ASP A 236 14.77 -20.46 13.45
C ASP A 236 15.81 -19.88 12.49
N ILE A 237 15.45 -19.71 11.22
CA ILE A 237 16.30 -19.02 10.24
C ILE A 237 16.56 -17.59 10.71
N LEU A 238 15.53 -16.85 11.12
CA LEU A 238 15.69 -15.47 11.60
C LEU A 238 16.46 -15.38 12.92
N LYS A 239 16.29 -16.35 13.83
CA LYS A 239 17.12 -16.45 15.04
C LYS A 239 18.59 -16.66 14.69
N SER A 240 18.90 -17.50 13.71
CA SER A 240 20.27 -17.69 13.21
C SER A 240 20.80 -16.44 12.50
N TYR A 241 19.94 -15.72 11.78
CA TYR A 241 20.27 -14.51 11.06
C TYR A 241 20.76 -13.38 11.99
N ILE A 242 20.07 -13.16 13.10
CA ILE A 242 20.39 -12.10 14.07
C ILE A 242 21.55 -12.45 15.01
N ASN A 243 21.85 -13.74 15.19
CA ASN A 243 22.98 -14.16 16.03
C ASN A 243 24.28 -13.52 15.54
N SER A 244 25.08 -13.04 16.48
CA SER A 244 26.38 -12.45 16.20
C SER A 244 27.28 -13.46 15.48
N LYS A 245 27.89 -13.04 14.37
CA LYS A 245 28.79 -13.89 13.56
C LYS A 245 30.19 -13.32 13.61
N LEU A 246 31.16 -14.15 13.98
CA LEU A 246 32.58 -13.83 13.89
C LEU A 246 33.10 -14.27 12.52
N THR A 247 33.80 -13.38 11.83
CA THR A 247 34.41 -13.65 10.52
C THR A 247 35.80 -13.02 10.45
N ILE A 248 36.64 -13.47 9.53
CA ILE A 248 37.95 -12.85 9.31
C ILE A 248 37.76 -11.50 8.61
N CYS A 249 38.47 -10.47 9.06
CA CYS A 249 38.44 -9.16 8.41
C CYS A 249 39.00 -9.28 6.99
N ARG A 250 38.21 -8.86 5.99
CA ARG A 250 38.56 -8.94 4.57
C ARG A 250 39.41 -7.75 4.08
N MET A 251 39.85 -6.88 4.99
CA MET A 251 40.76 -5.78 4.63
C MET A 251 42.19 -6.30 4.53
N ASP A 252 42.84 -5.97 3.42
CA ASP A 252 44.23 -6.34 3.19
C ASP A 252 45.11 -5.89 4.36
N SER A 253 45.96 -6.80 4.85
CA SER A 253 46.90 -6.57 5.94
C SER A 253 46.29 -6.27 7.32
N CYS A 254 44.97 -6.37 7.51
CA CYS A 254 44.37 -6.14 8.83
C CYS A 254 44.66 -7.30 9.81
N GLY A 255 44.53 -8.55 9.34
CA GLY A 255 44.73 -9.77 10.15
C GLY A 255 43.76 -9.96 11.33
N GLY A 256 42.85 -9.01 11.57
CA GLY A 256 41.90 -9.04 12.68
C GLY A 256 40.62 -9.83 12.35
N GLU A 257 39.82 -10.06 13.38
CA GLU A 257 38.48 -10.61 13.28
C GLU A 257 37.44 -9.49 13.23
N THR A 258 36.31 -9.76 12.58
CA THR A 258 35.16 -8.87 12.45
C THR A 258 33.92 -9.55 13.05
N THR A 259 33.31 -8.88 14.01
CA THR A 259 32.02 -9.26 14.59
C THR A 259 30.90 -8.56 13.82
N LEU A 260 29.97 -9.35 13.30
CA LEU A 260 28.76 -8.89 12.63
C LEU A 260 27.59 -8.95 13.62
N ILE A 261 27.03 -7.80 13.94
CA ILE A 261 25.85 -7.65 14.80
C ILE A 261 24.71 -7.13 13.94
N ARG A 262 23.51 -7.70 14.07
CA ARG A 262 22.32 -7.22 13.39
C ARG A 262 21.31 -6.68 14.38
N THR A 263 20.64 -5.60 14.02
CA THR A 263 19.57 -5.01 14.83
C THR A 263 18.33 -4.83 13.98
N LEU A 264 17.27 -5.55 14.34
CA LEU A 264 15.96 -5.47 13.67
C LEU A 264 15.22 -4.18 14.05
N LYS A 265 14.48 -3.62 13.08
CA LYS A 265 13.78 -2.33 13.17
C LYS A 265 12.25 -2.50 13.27
N ASN A 266 11.47 -1.50 12.86
CA ASN A 266 10.02 -1.42 13.12
C ASN A 266 9.17 -2.28 12.17
N HIS A 267 9.67 -2.58 10.98
CA HIS A 267 9.11 -3.58 10.08
C HIS A 267 10.19 -4.55 9.64
N LEU A 268 9.77 -5.71 9.14
CA LEU A 268 10.63 -6.69 8.49
C LEU A 268 10.02 -7.01 7.14
N PHE A 269 10.71 -6.67 6.06
CA PHE A 269 10.46 -7.22 4.73
C PHE A 269 11.43 -8.37 4.51
N ILE A 270 10.91 -9.59 4.41
CA ILE A 270 11.70 -10.80 4.28
C ILE A 270 11.52 -11.32 2.86
N ASP A 271 12.62 -11.42 2.13
CA ASP A 271 12.66 -12.01 0.80
C ASP A 271 12.73 -13.54 0.90
N VAL A 272 11.69 -14.19 0.40
CA VAL A 272 11.55 -15.64 0.37
C VAL A 272 11.53 -16.20 -1.05
N GLU A 273 11.85 -15.38 -2.06
CA GLU A 273 11.98 -15.85 -3.43
C GLU A 273 13.17 -16.83 -3.53
N SER A 274 12.93 -18.00 -4.12
CA SER A 274 13.97 -19.02 -4.29
C SER A 274 14.93 -18.62 -5.41
N TYR A 275 16.23 -18.75 -5.15
CA TYR A 275 17.29 -18.50 -6.14
C TYR A 275 17.46 -19.66 -7.14
N SER A 276 16.88 -20.84 -6.86
CA SER A 276 17.02 -22.02 -7.71
C SER A 276 16.08 -21.92 -8.92
N PRO A 277 16.59 -21.92 -10.17
CA PRO A 277 15.75 -21.90 -11.37
C PRO A 277 14.77 -23.08 -11.37
N GLY A 278 13.47 -22.77 -11.45
CA GLY A 278 12.40 -23.78 -11.49
C GLY A 278 11.88 -24.24 -10.12
N GLU A 279 12.53 -23.87 -9.02
CA GLU A 279 11.96 -24.10 -7.68
C GLU A 279 11.17 -22.87 -7.24
N VAL A 280 9.89 -23.06 -6.94
CA VAL A 280 9.01 -22.00 -6.45
C VAL A 280 8.64 -22.32 -5.01
N PHE A 281 8.94 -21.40 -4.09
CA PHE A 281 8.52 -21.55 -2.71
C PHE A 281 7.04 -21.20 -2.57
N GLN A 282 6.22 -22.21 -2.23
CA GLN A 282 4.79 -22.07 -2.03
C GLN A 282 4.40 -22.57 -0.65
N CYS A 283 3.47 -21.86 0.01
CA CYS A 283 2.78 -22.38 1.19
C CYS A 283 1.38 -21.78 1.29
N TYR A 284 0.53 -22.41 2.11
CA TYR A 284 -0.78 -21.87 2.41
C TYR A 284 -0.65 -20.67 3.37
N LEU A 285 -1.54 -19.69 3.24
CA LEU A 285 -1.58 -18.54 4.15
C LEU A 285 -1.67 -18.94 5.63
N GLN A 286 -2.35 -20.05 5.95
CA GLN A 286 -2.44 -20.58 7.31
C GLN A 286 -1.06 -20.99 7.88
N GLU A 287 -0.12 -21.38 7.03
CA GLU A 287 1.18 -21.89 7.47
C GLU A 287 2.15 -20.77 7.85
N LEU A 288 1.89 -19.54 7.39
CA LEU A 288 2.69 -18.38 7.75
C LEU A 288 2.65 -18.17 9.27
N PRO A 289 3.81 -18.10 9.96
CA PRO A 289 3.82 -17.88 11.39
C PRO A 289 3.28 -16.48 11.68
N GLU A 290 2.17 -16.40 12.40
CA GLU A 290 1.55 -15.11 12.68
C GLU A 290 2.41 -14.20 13.58
N MET A 291 3.31 -14.78 14.36
CA MET A 291 4.15 -14.11 15.34
C MET A 291 5.58 -14.62 15.22
N LEU A 292 6.54 -13.71 15.26
CA LEU A 292 7.96 -14.01 15.39
C LEU A 292 8.51 -13.39 16.68
N ASN A 293 9.28 -14.18 17.42
CA ASN A 293 9.92 -13.77 18.66
C ASN A 293 11.44 -13.71 18.44
N LEU A 294 12.00 -12.49 18.34
CA LEU A 294 13.39 -12.24 17.95
C LEU A 294 14.02 -11.20 18.91
N GLU A 295 15.07 -11.57 19.65
CA GLU A 295 15.75 -10.67 20.63
C GLU A 295 14.81 -10.00 21.65
N ASN A 296 13.85 -10.75 22.23
CA ASN A 296 12.80 -10.20 23.11
C ASN A 296 11.88 -9.16 22.44
N LYS A 297 11.90 -9.07 21.10
CA LYS A 297 10.95 -8.29 20.32
C LYS A 297 9.95 -9.23 19.68
N GLU A 298 8.69 -8.85 19.73
CA GLU A 298 7.61 -9.54 19.06
C GLU A 298 7.30 -8.85 17.73
N PHE A 299 7.15 -9.63 16.68
CA PHE A 299 6.80 -9.15 15.34
C PHE A 299 5.54 -9.87 14.86
N LYS A 300 4.51 -9.11 14.49
CA LYS A 300 3.24 -9.64 13.99
C LYS A 300 3.26 -9.67 12.47
N LEU A 301 2.86 -10.79 11.88
CA LEU A 301 2.62 -10.93 10.45
C LEU A 301 1.52 -9.96 10.03
N THR A 302 1.77 -9.17 8.99
CA THR A 302 0.77 -8.24 8.46
C THR A 302 0.44 -8.51 7.00
N ALA A 303 1.42 -8.86 6.18
CA ALA A 303 1.19 -9.09 4.76
C ALA A 303 2.13 -10.11 4.14
N ALA A 304 1.69 -10.70 3.04
CA ALA A 304 2.47 -11.51 2.12
C ALA A 304 2.24 -11.02 0.70
N ILE A 305 3.30 -10.66 -0.01
CA ILE A 305 3.26 -10.27 -1.41
C ILE A 305 3.58 -11.52 -2.24
N ALA A 306 2.62 -11.93 -3.06
CA ALA A 306 2.72 -13.08 -3.91
C ALA A 306 2.98 -12.67 -5.36
N HIS A 307 3.80 -13.45 -6.04
CA HIS A 307 4.01 -13.32 -7.48
C HIS A 307 3.17 -14.36 -8.22
N VAL A 308 2.38 -13.90 -9.17
CA VAL A 308 1.74 -14.73 -10.20
C VAL A 308 2.31 -14.30 -11.56
N PRO A 309 2.28 -15.15 -12.60
CA PRO A 309 2.91 -14.80 -13.88
C PRO A 309 2.53 -13.40 -14.39
N GLY A 310 3.49 -12.48 -14.38
CA GLY A 310 3.33 -11.10 -14.85
C GLY A 310 2.60 -10.14 -13.90
N HIS A 311 2.31 -10.54 -12.66
CA HIS A 311 1.54 -9.71 -11.73
C HIS A 311 1.86 -9.96 -10.25
N TYR A 312 1.67 -8.95 -9.40
CA TYR A 312 1.79 -9.08 -7.96
C TYR A 312 0.43 -8.92 -7.27
N ILE A 313 0.18 -9.75 -6.27
CA ILE A 313 -1.02 -9.72 -5.44
C ILE A 313 -0.58 -9.65 -3.98
N THR A 314 -1.24 -8.83 -3.18
CA THR A 314 -0.93 -8.70 -1.75
C THR A 314 -2.02 -9.35 -0.92
N TYR A 315 -1.62 -10.26 -0.04
CA TYR A 315 -2.48 -10.86 0.98
C TYR A 315 -2.18 -10.20 2.31
N VAL A 316 -3.22 -9.77 3.01
CA VAL A 316 -3.10 -9.00 4.24
C VAL A 316 -3.86 -9.69 5.37
N LEU A 317 -3.19 -9.90 6.50
CA LEU A 317 -3.79 -10.42 7.72
C LEU A 317 -4.32 -9.25 8.56
N ARG A 318 -5.64 -9.19 8.72
CA ARG A 318 -6.32 -8.17 9.54
C ARG A 318 -6.20 -8.51 11.03
N LEU A 319 -6.36 -7.51 11.90
CA LEU A 319 -6.43 -7.73 13.36
C LEU A 319 -7.52 -8.73 13.80
N SER A 320 -8.59 -8.86 13.02
CA SER A 320 -9.65 -9.84 13.24
C SER A 320 -9.24 -11.29 12.96
N GLY A 321 -8.02 -11.52 12.44
CA GLY A 321 -7.55 -12.82 11.97
C GLY A 321 -8.04 -13.21 10.58
N SER A 322 -8.80 -12.33 9.91
CA SER A 322 -9.27 -12.56 8.54
C SER A 322 -8.24 -12.14 7.51
N TRP A 323 -8.14 -12.89 6.41
CA TRP A 323 -7.27 -12.56 5.29
C TRP A 323 -8.01 -11.81 4.19
N GLU A 324 -7.38 -10.75 3.70
CA GLU A 324 -7.83 -9.96 2.56
C GLU A 324 -6.85 -10.10 1.40
N GLN A 325 -7.36 -10.26 0.19
CA GLN A 325 -6.60 -10.19 -1.05
C GLN A 325 -6.81 -8.81 -1.69
N HIS A 326 -5.70 -8.11 -1.91
CA HIS A 326 -5.60 -6.83 -2.58
C HIS A 326 -4.97 -7.03 -3.95
N ASN A 327 -5.77 -6.79 -4.99
CA ASN A 327 -5.39 -6.87 -6.39
C ASN A 327 -5.75 -5.53 -7.04
N ASP A 328 -4.75 -4.78 -7.47
CA ASP A 328 -4.84 -3.46 -8.11
C ASP A 328 -5.58 -3.47 -9.47
N LEU A 329 -5.80 -4.65 -10.06
CA LEU A 329 -6.66 -4.85 -11.24
C LEU A 329 -8.14 -5.01 -10.86
N GLU A 330 -8.47 -5.19 -9.59
CA GLU A 330 -9.82 -5.44 -9.11
C GLU A 330 -10.44 -4.23 -8.40
N LYS A 331 -11.75 -4.03 -8.62
CA LYS A 331 -12.50 -2.91 -8.01
C LYS A 331 -12.79 -3.08 -6.51
N LYS A 332 -12.57 -4.28 -5.97
CA LYS A 332 -12.95 -4.63 -4.61
C LYS A 332 -11.89 -5.54 -4.00
N VAL A 333 -11.61 -5.30 -2.72
CA VAL A 333 -10.86 -6.22 -1.87
C VAL A 333 -11.71 -7.49 -1.65
N LYS A 334 -11.07 -8.65 -1.68
CA LYS A 334 -11.72 -9.95 -1.46
C LYS A 334 -11.28 -10.54 -0.13
N ASN A 335 -12.21 -11.08 0.64
CA ASN A 335 -11.84 -11.95 1.76
C ASN A 335 -11.45 -13.34 1.22
N VAL A 336 -10.40 -13.93 1.77
CA VAL A 336 -9.90 -15.25 1.35
C VAL A 336 -9.73 -16.20 2.54
N SER A 337 -9.76 -17.50 2.27
CA SER A 337 -9.61 -18.54 3.29
C SER A 337 -8.14 -18.90 3.46
N ALA A 338 -7.58 -18.70 4.65
CA ALA A 338 -6.19 -19.01 4.94
C ALA A 338 -5.81 -20.47 4.62
N LYS A 339 -6.76 -21.39 4.80
CA LYS A 339 -6.57 -22.84 4.61
C LYS A 339 -6.56 -23.27 3.14
N ASN A 340 -7.20 -22.50 2.27
CA ASN A 340 -7.44 -22.88 0.87
C ASN A 340 -6.66 -22.00 -0.12
N THR A 341 -5.93 -21.01 0.37
CA THR A 341 -5.17 -20.08 -0.47
C THR A 341 -3.69 -20.42 -0.40
N LEU A 342 -3.24 -21.16 -1.42
CA LEU A 342 -1.82 -21.46 -1.68
C LEU A 342 -1.22 -20.29 -2.46
N ILE A 343 -0.08 -19.75 -2.02
CA ILE A 343 0.56 -18.62 -2.68
C ILE A 343 2.06 -18.85 -2.91
N THR A 344 2.55 -18.34 -4.02
CA THR A 344 3.98 -18.21 -4.33
C THR A 344 4.48 -16.92 -3.69
N HIS A 345 5.16 -17.02 -2.56
CA HIS A 345 5.59 -15.85 -1.81
C HIS A 345 6.83 -15.24 -2.44
N HIS A 346 6.86 -13.91 -2.49
CA HIS A 346 8.06 -13.15 -2.80
C HIS A 346 8.56 -12.45 -1.55
N ILE A 347 7.71 -11.62 -0.95
CA ILE A 347 8.03 -10.86 0.26
C ILE A 347 7.01 -11.19 1.34
N ILE A 348 7.48 -11.38 2.57
CA ILE A 348 6.63 -11.45 3.76
C ILE A 348 6.93 -10.25 4.65
N MET A 349 5.88 -9.57 5.11
CA MET A 349 5.97 -8.38 5.95
C MET A 349 5.53 -8.68 7.37
N TYR A 350 6.38 -8.32 8.33
CA TYR A 350 6.04 -8.26 9.75
C TYR A 350 6.22 -6.84 10.29
N VAL A 351 5.46 -6.48 11.33
CA VAL A 351 5.65 -5.23 12.06
C VAL A 351 5.93 -5.51 13.53
N LYS A 352 6.81 -4.70 14.11
CA LYS A 352 7.18 -4.78 15.52
C LYS A 352 5.98 -4.42 16.39
N LEU A 353 5.62 -5.29 17.33
CA LEU A 353 4.72 -4.96 18.43
C LEU A 353 5.53 -4.21 19.50
N SER A 354 4.88 -3.31 20.25
CA SER A 354 5.55 -2.47 21.25
C SER A 354 6.46 -3.30 22.17
N ASN A 355 7.56 -2.70 22.64
CA ASN A 355 8.41 -3.34 23.63
C ASN A 355 7.55 -3.76 24.83
N ILE A 356 7.71 -5.01 25.27
CA ILE A 356 7.51 -5.35 26.66
C ILE A 356 8.74 -4.79 27.36
N ASP A 357 8.64 -3.55 27.86
CA ASP A 357 9.66 -3.00 28.77
C ASP A 357 9.52 -3.66 30.15
#